data_AF-A0A9C8H4K6-F1
#
_entry.id   AF-A0A9C8H4K6-F1
#
_cell.length_a   1.000
_cell.length_b   1.000
_cell.length_c   1.000
_cell.angle_alpha   90.00
_cell.angle_beta   90.00
_cell.angle_gamma   90.00
#
_symmetry.space_group_name_H-M   'P 1'
#
loop_
_entity.id
_entity.type
_entity.pdbx_description
1 polymer ?
#
loop_
_entity_poly.entity_id
_entity_poly.type
_entity_poly.pdbx_seq_one_letter_code
_entity_poly.pdbx_strand_id
1 'polypeptide(L)'
;MRLPPLLIHAVVLGALAGCQIVPPATSPRPVPRPDLVRPAPSPESEAIARHFARVEADLLSRGLLRTDATAPDAPFSRRAVVENFVRIALYDEYVTRAGALVPRETPSRLRRWEQPIGLGLVFGETVPEAQRTRDRAEIDAYARRLSGLTGLTIRQIEPEQANFHVLILNEDERRSIGPRLRAMVPGIDATAIRTIEGMPRSTFCLVLAFSSGESSVYSHAVAVIRGEHPDRLRRSCIHEELAQGLGLANDSPAARPSIFNDDEEFALLTPHDELLLRILYDRRLRPGMREPEARPIIETIATELMGGES
;
A
#
# COMPACT_ATOMS: atom_id res chain seq x y z
N MET A 1 19.18 -51.65 102.62
CA MET A 1 19.91 -52.85 102.15
C MET A 1 19.89 -52.81 100.63
N ARG A 2 21.04 -52.57 99.96
CA ARG A 2 21.87 -53.59 99.24
C ARG A 2 21.00 -54.40 98.24
N LEU A 3 21.20 -54.46 96.93
CA LEU A 3 22.37 -54.33 96.04
C LEU A 3 21.89 -54.06 94.57
N PRO A 4 22.80 -53.70 93.63
CA PRO A 4 22.58 -53.35 92.22
C PRO A 4 22.86 -54.56 91.29
N PRO A 5 23.30 -54.38 90.02
CA PRO A 5 22.66 -53.81 88.83
C PRO A 5 22.47 -54.88 87.73
N LEU A 6 21.80 -54.58 86.61
CA LEU A 6 22.14 -55.24 85.34
C LEU A 6 21.70 -54.41 84.13
N LEU A 7 22.69 -54.12 83.29
CA LEU A 7 22.55 -53.57 81.95
C LEU A 7 21.73 -54.50 81.07
N ILE A 8 20.80 -53.94 80.29
CA ILE A 8 20.38 -54.51 79.00
C ILE A 8 20.41 -53.37 77.98
N HIS A 9 21.36 -53.47 77.04
CA HIS A 9 21.31 -52.76 75.77
C HIS A 9 20.20 -53.36 74.91
N ALA A 10 19.24 -52.55 74.49
CA ALA A 10 18.39 -52.86 73.34
C ALA A 10 18.26 -51.58 72.50
N VAL A 11 19.02 -51.57 71.41
CA VAL A 11 19.04 -50.54 70.37
C VAL A 11 17.68 -50.56 69.66
N VAL A 12 16.95 -49.45 69.72
CA VAL A 12 15.72 -49.24 68.97
C VAL A 12 16.09 -48.83 67.54
N LEU A 13 15.69 -49.65 66.56
CA LEU A 13 15.77 -49.35 65.13
C LEU A 13 14.87 -48.15 64.80
N GLY A 14 15.46 -47.03 64.43
CA GLY A 14 14.75 -45.93 63.77
C GLY A 14 14.57 -46.24 62.29
N ALA A 15 13.32 -46.32 61.83
CA ALA A 15 12.99 -46.44 60.42
C ALA A 15 13.39 -45.15 59.67
N LEU A 16 14.41 -45.22 58.83
CA LEU A 16 14.76 -44.16 57.89
C LEU A 16 13.82 -44.27 56.67
N ALA A 17 12.85 -43.37 56.59
CA ALA A 17 12.10 -43.13 55.36
C ALA A 17 13.04 -42.47 54.34
N GLY A 18 13.53 -43.25 53.38
CA GLY A 18 14.29 -42.72 52.25
C GLY A 18 13.38 -41.93 51.32
N CYS A 19 13.56 -40.62 51.23
CA CYS A 19 12.99 -39.84 50.12
C CYS A 19 13.67 -40.27 48.82
N GLN A 20 12.93 -40.97 47.95
CA GLN A 20 13.36 -41.16 46.57
C GLN A 20 13.30 -39.81 45.85
N ILE A 21 14.48 -39.26 45.53
CA ILE A 21 14.60 -38.11 44.64
C ILE A 21 14.27 -38.61 43.23
N VAL A 22 13.08 -38.26 42.74
CA VAL A 22 12.70 -38.50 41.35
C VAL A 22 13.57 -37.60 40.47
N PRO A 23 14.34 -38.14 39.50
CA PRO A 23 15.12 -37.31 38.60
C PRO A 23 14.18 -36.41 37.79
N PRO A 24 14.56 -35.15 37.50
CA PRO A 24 13.74 -34.27 36.69
C PRO A 24 13.50 -34.93 35.32
N ALA A 25 12.23 -35.07 34.95
CA ALA A 25 11.86 -35.53 33.62
C ALA A 25 12.53 -34.62 32.59
N THR A 26 13.40 -35.19 31.76
CA THR A 26 13.98 -34.49 30.61
C THR A 26 12.83 -34.01 29.73
N SER A 27 12.57 -32.70 29.71
CA SER A 27 11.61 -32.12 28.78
C SER A 27 12.02 -32.51 27.36
N PRO A 28 11.11 -33.04 26.54
CA PRO A 28 11.43 -33.36 25.16
C PRO A 28 11.93 -32.08 24.47
N ARG A 29 13.12 -32.16 23.86
CA ARG A 29 13.64 -31.07 23.03
C ARG A 29 12.55 -30.68 22.03
N PRO A 30 12.22 -29.38 21.86
CA PRO A 30 11.32 -28.96 20.81
C PRO A 30 11.81 -29.54 19.49
N VAL A 31 10.94 -30.30 18.80
CA VAL A 31 11.22 -30.77 17.45
C VAL A 31 11.52 -29.51 16.61
N PRO A 32 12.64 -29.46 15.86
CA PRO A 32 12.89 -28.37 14.94
C PRO A 32 11.66 -28.22 14.05
N ARG A 33 11.02 -27.05 14.08
CA ARG A 33 9.92 -26.76 13.17
C ARG A 33 10.49 -26.97 11.75
N PRO A 34 9.86 -27.79 10.88
CA PRO A 34 10.36 -27.98 9.53
C PRO A 34 10.59 -26.61 8.91
N ASP A 35 11.77 -26.39 8.32
CA ASP A 35 12.00 -25.18 7.53
C ASP A 35 10.89 -25.15 6.47
N LEU A 36 9.96 -24.20 6.61
CA LEU A 36 8.95 -23.97 5.59
C LEU A 36 9.72 -23.55 4.34
N VAL A 37 9.90 -24.49 3.41
CA VAL A 37 10.46 -24.22 2.10
C VAL A 37 9.54 -23.20 1.47
N ARG A 38 9.96 -21.94 1.48
CA ARG A 38 9.21 -20.86 0.84
C ARG A 38 9.16 -21.15 -0.66
N PRO A 39 8.02 -20.95 -1.30
CA PRO A 39 7.94 -21.10 -2.75
C PRO A 39 8.91 -20.11 -3.39
N ALA A 40 9.69 -20.60 -4.36
CA ALA A 40 10.56 -19.75 -5.17
C ALA A 40 9.72 -19.11 -6.29
N PRO A 41 10.08 -17.90 -6.78
CA PRO A 41 9.48 -17.33 -7.97
C PRO A 41 9.58 -18.28 -9.17
N SER A 42 8.58 -18.26 -10.06
CA SER A 42 8.64 -19.03 -11.30
C SER A 42 9.65 -18.43 -12.30
N PRO A 43 10.08 -19.20 -13.32
CA PRO A 43 10.93 -18.68 -14.39
C PRO A 43 10.33 -17.45 -15.12
N GLU A 44 9.00 -17.37 -15.19
CA GLU A 44 8.30 -16.22 -15.78
C GLU A 44 8.41 -14.99 -14.88
N SER A 45 8.15 -15.13 -13.57
CA SER A 45 8.34 -14.06 -12.60
C SER A 45 9.80 -13.58 -12.59
N GLU A 46 10.78 -14.48 -12.63
CA GLU A 46 12.19 -14.09 -12.74
C GLU A 46 12.50 -13.32 -14.04
N ALA A 47 11.87 -13.69 -15.15
CA ALA A 47 12.02 -12.97 -16.43
C ALA A 47 11.44 -11.55 -16.35
N ILE A 48 10.32 -11.39 -15.65
CA ILE A 48 9.69 -10.10 -15.37
C ILE A 48 10.59 -9.26 -14.44
N ALA A 49 11.15 -9.83 -13.39
CA ALA A 49 12.12 -9.14 -12.52
C ALA A 49 13.34 -8.63 -13.29
N ARG A 50 13.93 -9.49 -14.16
CA ARG A 50 15.03 -9.06 -15.04
C ARG A 50 14.60 -7.97 -16.01
N HIS A 51 13.36 -7.98 -16.49
CA HIS A 51 12.83 -6.94 -17.37
C HIS A 51 12.73 -5.60 -16.63
N PHE A 52 12.09 -5.56 -15.47
CA PHE A 52 11.94 -4.31 -14.70
C PHE A 52 13.26 -3.78 -14.15
N ALA A 53 14.22 -4.66 -13.83
CA ALA A 53 15.59 -4.23 -13.53
C ALA A 53 16.24 -3.45 -14.69
N ARG A 54 15.99 -3.86 -15.96
CA ARG A 54 16.46 -3.11 -17.13
C ARG A 54 15.68 -1.80 -17.33
N VAL A 55 14.37 -1.80 -17.07
CA VAL A 55 13.53 -0.60 -17.15
C VAL A 55 14.01 0.46 -16.17
N GLU A 56 14.19 0.11 -14.88
CA GLU A 56 14.71 1.05 -13.89
C GLU A 56 16.11 1.55 -14.26
N ALA A 57 17.01 0.65 -14.70
CA ALA A 57 18.35 1.07 -15.12
C ALA A 57 18.32 2.07 -16.29
N ASP A 58 17.42 1.88 -17.26
CA ASP A 58 17.22 2.80 -18.38
C ASP A 58 16.67 4.15 -17.92
N LEU A 59 15.62 4.16 -17.08
CA LEU A 59 15.03 5.37 -16.50
C LEU A 59 16.09 6.18 -15.72
N LEU A 60 16.85 5.52 -14.84
CA LEU A 60 17.92 6.16 -14.07
C LEU A 60 19.02 6.71 -14.97
N SER A 61 19.38 6.02 -16.06
CA SER A 61 20.39 6.50 -17.02
C SER A 61 19.97 7.79 -17.73
N ARG A 62 18.65 8.02 -17.86
CA ARG A 62 18.05 9.24 -18.42
C ARG A 62 17.84 10.35 -17.39
N GLY A 63 18.20 10.11 -16.13
CA GLY A 63 17.99 11.06 -15.02
C GLY A 63 16.55 11.10 -14.50
N LEU A 64 15.74 10.09 -14.83
CA LEU A 64 14.36 9.92 -14.34
C LEU A 64 14.37 9.19 -12.97
N LEU A 65 13.18 8.88 -12.45
CA LEU A 65 12.96 8.34 -11.11
C LEU A 65 13.62 9.18 -10.00
N ARG A 66 13.56 10.49 -10.19
CA ARG A 66 14.10 11.50 -9.28
C ARG A 66 13.48 11.38 -7.90
N THR A 67 14.29 11.62 -6.87
CA THR A 67 13.82 11.59 -5.48
C THR A 67 13.98 12.92 -4.75
N ASP A 68 14.49 13.93 -5.45
CA ASP A 68 14.48 15.32 -5.06
C ASP A 68 13.10 15.94 -5.35
N ALA A 69 12.26 15.99 -4.32
CA ALA A 69 10.91 16.55 -4.43
C ALA A 69 10.94 18.07 -4.75
N THR A 70 11.96 18.80 -4.28
CA THR A 70 12.12 20.24 -4.54
C THR A 70 13.16 20.49 -5.62
N ALA A 71 12.84 20.09 -6.84
CA ALA A 71 13.64 20.31 -8.04
C ALA A 71 13.60 21.80 -8.45
N PRO A 72 14.70 22.58 -8.33
CA PRO A 72 14.70 24.00 -8.71
C PRO A 72 14.41 24.22 -10.21
N ASP A 73 14.64 23.21 -11.03
CA ASP A 73 14.39 23.15 -12.46
C ASP A 73 12.95 22.77 -12.84
N ALA A 74 12.07 22.56 -11.85
CA ALA A 74 10.65 22.27 -12.07
C ALA A 74 9.74 23.20 -11.24
N PRO A 75 9.80 24.54 -11.45
CA PRO A 75 8.88 25.45 -10.80
C PRO A 75 7.46 25.27 -11.35
N PHE A 76 6.46 25.50 -10.51
CA PHE A 76 5.05 25.50 -10.92
C PHE A 76 4.35 26.76 -10.41
N SER A 77 3.32 27.18 -11.16
CA SER A 77 2.50 28.35 -10.82
C SER A 77 1.18 27.93 -10.19
N ARG A 78 0.49 28.86 -9.53
CA ARG A 78 -0.90 28.64 -9.08
C ARG A 78 -1.82 28.19 -10.22
N ARG A 79 -1.65 28.79 -11.40
CA ARG A 79 -2.42 28.39 -12.60
C ARG A 79 -2.16 26.92 -12.94
N ALA A 80 -0.90 26.47 -12.90
CA ALA A 80 -0.56 25.07 -13.15
C ALA A 80 -1.23 24.15 -12.13
N VAL A 81 -1.18 24.48 -10.83
CA VAL A 81 -1.86 23.69 -9.77
C VAL A 81 -3.35 23.55 -10.04
N VAL A 82 -4.04 24.63 -10.42
CA VAL A 82 -5.48 24.59 -10.72
C VAL A 82 -5.78 23.73 -11.94
N GLU A 83 -5.08 23.94 -13.05
CA GLU A 83 -5.32 23.17 -14.29
C GLU A 83 -4.99 21.69 -14.11
N ASN A 84 -3.88 21.38 -13.43
CA ASN A 84 -3.46 20.02 -13.15
C ASN A 84 -4.45 19.34 -12.19
N PHE A 85 -4.91 20.04 -11.14
CA PHE A 85 -5.95 19.50 -10.25
C PHE A 85 -7.20 19.13 -11.03
N VAL A 86 -7.68 20.02 -11.89
CA VAL A 86 -8.89 19.77 -12.69
C VAL A 86 -8.70 18.52 -13.55
N ARG A 87 -7.56 18.39 -14.23
CA ARG A 87 -7.28 17.23 -15.09
C ARG A 87 -7.12 15.93 -14.31
N ILE A 88 -6.40 15.95 -13.20
CA ILE A 88 -6.05 14.75 -12.42
C ILE A 88 -7.23 14.27 -11.55
N ALA A 89 -8.03 15.18 -11.00
CA ALA A 89 -9.07 14.83 -10.03
C ALA A 89 -10.50 14.84 -10.60
N LEU A 90 -10.74 15.50 -11.74
CA LEU A 90 -12.09 15.67 -12.32
C LEU A 90 -12.24 15.05 -13.71
N TYR A 91 -11.28 14.24 -14.15
CA TYR A 91 -11.38 13.42 -15.36
C TYR A 91 -11.09 11.96 -15.01
N ASP A 92 -11.72 11.03 -15.73
CA ASP A 92 -11.43 9.60 -15.65
C ASP A 92 -10.45 9.25 -16.78
N GLU A 93 -9.40 8.48 -16.49
CA GLU A 93 -8.41 8.00 -17.48
C GLU A 93 -8.98 6.92 -18.39
N TYR A 94 -9.84 6.04 -17.86
CA TYR A 94 -10.41 4.91 -18.58
C TYR A 94 -11.94 5.00 -18.68
N VAL A 95 -12.46 4.53 -19.81
CA VAL A 95 -13.89 4.25 -19.97
C VAL A 95 -14.13 2.75 -20.15
N THR A 96 -15.18 2.22 -19.53
CA THR A 96 -15.60 0.83 -19.76
C THR A 96 -16.30 0.72 -21.11
N ARG A 97 -15.70 -0.03 -22.05
CA ARG A 97 -16.29 -0.34 -23.37
C ARG A 97 -16.24 -1.84 -23.61
N ALA A 98 -17.41 -2.43 -23.89
CA ALA A 98 -17.54 -3.87 -24.14
C ALA A 98 -16.92 -4.77 -23.04
N GLY A 99 -16.98 -4.35 -21.78
CA GLY A 99 -16.45 -5.12 -20.65
C GLY A 99 -14.93 -5.07 -20.49
N ALA A 100 -14.27 -4.09 -21.12
CA ALA A 100 -12.85 -3.77 -20.96
C ALA A 100 -12.67 -2.28 -20.62
N LEU A 101 -11.63 -1.96 -19.85
CA LEU A 101 -11.19 -0.58 -19.60
C LEU A 101 -10.37 -0.12 -20.81
N VAL A 102 -10.73 1.02 -21.38
CA VAL A 102 -10.03 1.61 -22.54
C VAL A 102 -9.56 3.02 -22.15
N PRO A 103 -8.27 3.36 -22.33
CA PRO A 103 -7.78 4.71 -22.09
C PRO A 103 -8.54 5.72 -22.93
N ARG A 104 -9.24 6.64 -22.25
CA ARG A 104 -9.95 7.77 -22.81
C ARG A 104 -10.27 8.76 -21.71
N GLU A 105 -9.54 9.87 -21.70
CA GLU A 105 -9.81 10.99 -20.81
C GLU A 105 -11.26 11.50 -21.01
N THR A 106 -12.05 11.48 -19.95
CA THR A 106 -13.43 11.97 -19.97
C THR A 106 -13.78 12.77 -18.72
N PRO A 107 -14.55 13.88 -18.82
CA PRO A 107 -14.96 14.62 -17.65
C PRO A 107 -15.73 13.75 -16.65
N SER A 108 -15.33 13.85 -15.39
CA SER A 108 -15.86 13.07 -14.27
C SER A 108 -16.38 14.00 -13.18
N ARG A 109 -16.56 13.44 -11.98
CA ARG A 109 -16.95 14.14 -10.76
C ARG A 109 -15.84 13.97 -9.74
N LEU A 110 -15.73 14.92 -8.82
CA LEU A 110 -14.81 14.78 -7.69
C LEU A 110 -15.19 13.53 -6.88
N ARG A 111 -14.24 12.60 -6.76
CA ARG A 111 -14.38 11.40 -5.93
C ARG A 111 -13.25 11.37 -4.89
N ARG A 112 -13.59 11.06 -3.65
CA ARG A 112 -12.63 10.93 -2.54
C ARG A 112 -13.24 10.12 -1.40
N TRP A 113 -12.43 9.81 -0.40
CA TRP A 113 -12.90 9.21 0.84
C TRP A 113 -13.51 10.27 1.77
N GLU A 114 -14.54 9.89 2.53
CA GLU A 114 -15.04 10.70 3.66
C GLU A 114 -14.89 9.97 5.01
N GLN A 115 -14.48 8.71 4.96
CA GLN A 115 -14.27 7.83 6.11
C GLN A 115 -12.77 7.55 6.30
N PRO A 116 -12.34 7.13 7.50
CA PRO A 116 -10.97 6.67 7.73
C PRO A 116 -10.57 5.54 6.77
N ILE A 117 -9.30 5.53 6.40
CA ILE A 117 -8.70 4.51 5.56
C ILE A 117 -7.90 3.55 6.44
N GLY A 118 -8.32 2.29 6.45
CA GLY A 118 -7.55 1.17 6.93
C GLY A 118 -6.79 0.55 5.77
N LEU A 119 -5.47 0.70 5.75
CA LEU A 119 -4.58 0.11 4.75
C LEU A 119 -4.24 -1.34 5.11
N GLY A 120 -4.64 -2.28 4.27
CA GLY A 120 -4.35 -3.71 4.39
C GLY A 120 -3.24 -4.12 3.44
N LEU A 121 -2.08 -4.57 3.96
CA LEU A 121 -0.98 -5.03 3.11
C LEU A 121 -1.05 -6.54 2.87
N VAL A 122 -1.08 -6.92 1.60
CA VAL A 122 -1.11 -8.32 1.17
C VAL A 122 0.13 -8.61 0.33
N PHE A 123 0.91 -9.59 0.76
CA PHE A 123 2.10 -10.03 0.03
C PHE A 123 1.88 -11.40 -0.60
N GLY A 124 2.39 -11.57 -1.82
CA GLY A 124 2.52 -12.87 -2.46
C GLY A 124 3.53 -13.76 -1.73
N GLU A 125 3.29 -15.08 -1.72
CA GLU A 125 4.10 -16.05 -0.99
C GLU A 125 5.58 -16.07 -1.43
N THR A 126 5.84 -15.77 -2.69
CA THR A 126 7.17 -15.71 -3.31
C THR A 126 7.88 -14.37 -3.13
N VAL A 127 7.22 -13.36 -2.55
CA VAL A 127 7.86 -12.07 -2.21
C VAL A 127 8.79 -12.25 -0.99
N PRO A 128 10.10 -11.93 -1.07
CA PRO A 128 11.05 -12.15 0.02
C PRO A 128 10.73 -11.35 1.30
N GLU A 129 10.98 -11.93 2.48
CA GLU A 129 10.66 -11.28 3.78
C GLU A 129 11.34 -9.92 3.96
N ALA A 130 12.60 -9.83 3.50
CA ALA A 130 13.35 -8.58 3.56
C ALA A 130 12.67 -7.47 2.75
N GLN A 131 12.08 -7.80 1.60
CA GLN A 131 11.30 -6.86 0.80
C GLN A 131 9.99 -6.51 1.51
N ARG A 132 9.23 -7.51 2.00
CA ARG A 132 7.98 -7.27 2.75
C ARG A 132 8.18 -6.31 3.92
N THR A 133 9.29 -6.47 4.65
CA THR A 133 9.65 -5.60 5.78
C THR A 133 9.90 -4.16 5.33
N ARG A 134 10.66 -3.96 4.24
CA ARG A 134 10.96 -2.63 3.70
C ARG A 134 9.69 -1.96 3.18
N ASP A 135 8.92 -2.66 2.35
CA ASP A 135 7.71 -2.12 1.74
C ASP A 135 6.67 -1.77 2.81
N ARG A 136 6.54 -2.57 3.88
CA ARG A 136 5.65 -2.26 5.02
C ARG A 136 6.05 -0.98 5.73
N ALA A 137 7.34 -0.79 6.02
CA ALA A 137 7.84 0.39 6.69
C ALA A 137 7.68 1.65 5.83
N GLU A 138 7.92 1.52 4.52
CA GLU A 138 7.74 2.61 3.56
C GLU A 138 6.27 3.02 3.43
N ILE A 139 5.38 2.06 3.25
CA ILE A 139 3.94 2.34 3.16
C ILE A 139 3.43 2.96 4.46
N ASP A 140 3.93 2.56 5.63
CA ASP A 140 3.54 3.17 6.92
C ASP A 140 3.99 4.63 7.00
N ALA A 141 5.24 4.91 6.66
CA ALA A 141 5.78 6.26 6.66
C ALA A 141 5.02 7.16 5.67
N TYR A 142 4.71 6.64 4.48
CA TYR A 142 4.00 7.39 3.47
C TYR A 142 2.52 7.60 3.83
N ALA A 143 1.84 6.59 4.38
CA ALA A 143 0.48 6.72 4.90
C ALA A 143 0.35 7.82 5.95
N ARG A 144 1.35 7.94 6.85
CA ARG A 144 1.42 9.04 7.82
C ARG A 144 1.56 10.41 7.15
N ARG A 145 2.41 10.53 6.11
CA ARG A 145 2.54 11.77 5.33
C ARG A 145 1.22 12.13 4.63
N LEU A 146 0.58 11.17 3.96
CA LEU A 146 -0.72 11.36 3.31
C LEU A 146 -1.82 11.75 4.31
N SER A 147 -1.84 11.12 5.49
CA SER A 147 -2.77 11.48 6.57
C SER A 147 -2.59 12.94 7.02
N GLY A 148 -1.34 13.41 7.16
CA GLY A 148 -1.05 14.81 7.49
C GLY A 148 -1.46 15.81 6.41
N LEU A 149 -1.30 15.44 5.13
CA LEU A 149 -1.68 16.30 3.99
C LEU A 149 -3.19 16.42 3.80
N THR A 150 -3.91 15.32 4.02
CA THR A 150 -5.35 15.23 3.71
C THR A 150 -6.24 15.44 4.92
N GLY A 151 -5.72 15.30 6.14
CA GLY A 151 -6.53 15.28 7.36
C GLY A 151 -7.35 14.00 7.54
N LEU A 152 -7.30 13.06 6.58
CA LEU A 152 -7.89 11.74 6.76
C LEU A 152 -7.07 10.93 7.76
N THR A 153 -7.74 10.12 8.58
CA THR A 153 -7.05 9.06 9.32
C THR A 153 -6.69 7.94 8.35
N ILE A 154 -5.40 7.76 8.07
CA ILE A 154 -4.87 6.69 7.23
C ILE A 154 -3.90 5.88 8.07
N ARG A 155 -4.20 4.59 8.28
CA ARG A 155 -3.37 3.72 9.13
C ARG A 155 -3.35 2.29 8.59
N GLN A 156 -2.21 1.62 8.75
CA GLN A 156 -2.16 0.18 8.47
C GLN A 156 -2.97 -0.59 9.52
N ILE A 157 -3.75 -1.56 9.06
CA ILE A 157 -4.52 -2.49 9.88
C ILE A 157 -4.45 -3.90 9.27
N GLU A 158 -5.03 -4.88 9.97
CA GLU A 158 -5.13 -6.24 9.43
C GLU A 158 -5.92 -6.23 8.11
N PRO A 159 -5.43 -6.90 7.05
CA PRO A 159 -6.03 -6.85 5.72
C PRO A 159 -7.52 -7.25 5.70
N GLU A 160 -7.95 -8.16 6.56
CA GLU A 160 -9.35 -8.63 6.61
C GLU A 160 -10.33 -7.53 7.07
N GLN A 161 -9.83 -6.46 7.68
CA GLN A 161 -10.60 -5.32 8.16
C GLN A 161 -10.39 -4.05 7.32
N ALA A 162 -9.48 -4.11 6.33
CA ALA A 162 -9.09 -2.98 5.50
C ALA A 162 -10.15 -2.62 4.47
N ASN A 163 -10.27 -1.32 4.20
CA ASN A 163 -11.05 -0.79 3.08
C ASN A 163 -10.16 -0.36 1.90
N PHE A 164 -8.85 -0.20 2.11
CA PHE A 164 -7.90 0.00 1.02
C PHE A 164 -6.81 -1.09 1.10
N HIS A 165 -6.79 -2.00 0.13
CA HIS A 165 -5.83 -3.09 0.05
C HIS A 165 -4.66 -2.73 -0.86
N VAL A 166 -3.44 -2.93 -0.38
CA VAL A 166 -2.21 -2.80 -1.18
C VAL A 166 -1.62 -4.19 -1.36
N LEU A 167 -1.69 -4.69 -2.59
CA LEU A 167 -1.25 -6.03 -2.96
C LEU A 167 0.13 -5.94 -3.62
N ILE A 168 1.14 -6.56 -3.00
CA ILE A 168 2.48 -6.69 -3.56
C ILE A 168 2.65 -8.16 -3.96
N LEU A 169 2.51 -8.42 -5.27
CA LEU A 169 2.35 -9.76 -5.81
C LEU A 169 3.33 -9.99 -6.96
N ASN A 170 3.94 -11.18 -7.01
CA ASN A 170 4.59 -11.63 -8.23
C ASN A 170 3.56 -12.15 -9.23
N GLU A 171 3.98 -12.36 -10.48
CA GLU A 171 3.14 -12.62 -11.64
C GLU A 171 2.16 -13.79 -11.44
N ASP A 172 2.61 -14.90 -10.86
CA ASP A 172 1.75 -16.08 -10.65
C ASP A 172 0.65 -15.83 -9.60
N GLU A 173 0.99 -15.09 -8.53
CA GLU A 173 0.04 -14.73 -7.48
C GLU A 173 -0.95 -13.68 -7.98
N ARG A 174 -0.48 -12.72 -8.78
CA ARG A 174 -1.33 -11.73 -9.43
C ARG A 174 -2.34 -12.39 -10.37
N ARG A 175 -1.92 -13.37 -11.19
CA ARG A 175 -2.82 -14.11 -12.10
C ARG A 175 -3.87 -14.95 -11.38
N SER A 176 -3.62 -15.32 -10.12
CA SER A 176 -4.50 -16.18 -9.32
C SER A 176 -5.26 -15.42 -8.22
N ILE A 177 -5.19 -14.09 -8.20
CA ILE A 177 -5.70 -13.28 -7.08
C ILE A 177 -7.23 -13.17 -7.01
N GLY A 178 -7.95 -13.52 -8.09
CA GLY A 178 -9.40 -13.31 -8.20
C GLY A 178 -10.25 -13.78 -7.00
N PRO A 179 -10.08 -15.01 -6.47
CA PRO A 179 -10.80 -15.46 -5.28
C PRO A 179 -10.55 -14.58 -4.06
N ARG A 180 -9.31 -14.11 -3.86
CA ARG A 180 -8.94 -13.24 -2.74
C ARG A 180 -9.53 -11.84 -2.91
N LEU A 181 -9.51 -11.29 -4.13
CA LEU A 181 -10.17 -10.01 -4.43
C LEU A 181 -11.66 -10.02 -4.09
N ARG A 182 -12.38 -11.09 -4.46
CA ARG A 182 -13.81 -11.23 -4.13
C ARG A 182 -14.08 -11.28 -2.63
N ALA A 183 -13.15 -11.84 -1.85
CA ALA A 183 -13.26 -11.87 -0.40
C ALA A 183 -12.95 -10.51 0.24
N MET A 184 -11.96 -9.78 -0.28
CA MET A 184 -11.51 -8.49 0.26
C MET A 184 -12.38 -7.29 -0.15
N VAL A 185 -12.99 -7.35 -1.33
CA VAL A 185 -13.83 -6.27 -1.88
C VAL A 185 -15.20 -6.84 -2.28
N PRO A 186 -16.18 -6.82 -1.37
CA PRO A 186 -17.52 -7.29 -1.65
C PRO A 186 -18.15 -6.53 -2.84
N GLY A 187 -18.58 -7.26 -3.85
CA GLY A 187 -19.21 -6.67 -5.04
C GLY A 187 -18.25 -6.17 -6.12
N ILE A 188 -16.94 -6.46 -6.00
CA ILE A 188 -16.00 -6.20 -7.10
C ILE A 188 -16.45 -6.89 -8.39
N ASP A 189 -16.50 -6.13 -9.48
CA ASP A 189 -16.98 -6.66 -10.76
C ASP A 189 -15.93 -7.54 -11.45
N ALA A 190 -16.40 -8.37 -12.37
CA ALA A 190 -15.53 -9.32 -13.08
C ALA A 190 -14.54 -8.63 -14.03
N THR A 191 -14.82 -7.40 -14.49
CA THR A 191 -13.91 -6.63 -15.33
C THR A 191 -12.72 -6.17 -14.51
N ALA A 192 -12.92 -5.60 -13.32
CA ALA A 192 -11.85 -5.22 -12.40
C ALA A 192 -10.94 -6.41 -12.06
N ILE A 193 -11.53 -7.58 -11.75
CA ILE A 193 -10.75 -8.81 -11.52
C ILE A 193 -9.92 -9.18 -12.76
N ARG A 194 -10.53 -9.23 -13.95
CA ARG A 194 -9.81 -9.56 -15.19
C ARG A 194 -8.72 -8.55 -15.53
N THR A 195 -8.91 -7.26 -15.23
CA THR A 195 -7.89 -6.23 -15.40
C THR A 195 -6.69 -6.54 -14.51
N ILE A 196 -6.92 -6.88 -13.24
CA ILE A 196 -5.84 -7.23 -12.31
C ILE A 196 -5.17 -8.55 -12.70
N GLU A 197 -5.92 -9.60 -13.08
CA GLU A 197 -5.38 -10.92 -13.48
C GLU A 197 -4.70 -10.87 -14.86
N GLY A 198 -5.15 -9.99 -15.75
CA GLY A 198 -4.64 -9.81 -17.11
C GLY A 198 -3.68 -8.62 -17.29
N MET A 199 -3.27 -7.96 -16.21
CA MET A 199 -2.42 -6.77 -16.23
C MET A 199 -1.18 -6.98 -17.11
N PRO A 200 -1.04 -6.21 -18.21
CA PRO A 200 0.04 -6.43 -19.17
C PRO A 200 1.38 -6.06 -18.55
N ARG A 201 2.48 -6.62 -19.10
CA ARG A 201 3.83 -6.36 -18.61
C ARG A 201 4.25 -4.89 -18.72
N SER A 202 3.63 -4.12 -19.62
CA SER A 202 3.85 -2.67 -19.76
C SER A 202 3.23 -1.85 -18.63
N THR A 203 2.29 -2.41 -17.87
CA THR A 203 1.68 -1.74 -16.71
C THR A 203 2.49 -2.10 -15.47
N PHE A 204 3.11 -1.08 -14.87
CA PHE A 204 3.99 -1.19 -13.71
C PHE A 204 3.17 -1.53 -12.45
N CYS A 205 2.13 -0.76 -12.22
CA CYS A 205 1.21 -0.92 -11.10
C CYS A 205 -0.20 -0.50 -11.54
N LEU A 206 -1.20 -0.79 -10.70
CA LEU A 206 -2.58 -0.40 -10.95
C LEU A 206 -3.34 -0.16 -9.64
N VAL A 207 -4.09 0.93 -9.53
CA VAL A 207 -5.10 1.14 -8.48
C VAL A 207 -6.49 1.21 -9.07
N LEU A 208 -7.43 0.55 -8.39
CA LEU A 208 -8.85 0.66 -8.65
C LEU A 208 -9.55 1.11 -7.37
N ALA A 209 -10.23 2.25 -7.43
CA ALA A 209 -11.07 2.77 -6.35
C ALA A 209 -12.56 2.56 -6.68
N PHE A 210 -13.33 2.15 -5.68
CA PHE A 210 -14.72 1.73 -5.83
C PHE A 210 -15.62 2.58 -4.94
N SER A 211 -16.80 2.89 -5.45
CA SER A 211 -17.88 3.55 -4.71
C SER A 211 -19.08 2.62 -4.60
N SER A 212 -19.91 2.80 -3.57
CA SER A 212 -21.16 2.06 -3.44
C SER A 212 -22.25 2.69 -4.32
N GLY A 213 -22.74 1.95 -5.31
CA GLY A 213 -23.76 2.43 -6.26
C GLY A 213 -23.29 3.67 -7.03
N GLU A 214 -24.15 4.67 -7.14
CA GLU A 214 -23.86 5.95 -7.83
C GLU A 214 -23.12 6.97 -6.95
N SER A 215 -22.63 6.56 -5.77
CA SER A 215 -21.92 7.45 -4.86
C SER A 215 -20.61 7.95 -5.47
N SER A 216 -20.26 9.21 -5.19
CA SER A 216 -18.91 9.74 -5.47
C SER A 216 -17.97 9.60 -4.27
N VAL A 217 -18.43 8.98 -3.18
CA VAL A 217 -17.61 8.66 -2.01
C VAL A 217 -17.04 7.26 -2.16
N TYR A 218 -15.72 7.14 -2.04
CA TYR A 218 -15.05 5.84 -2.08
C TYR A 218 -15.40 4.99 -0.86
N SER A 219 -15.68 3.72 -1.14
CA SER A 219 -15.93 2.70 -0.12
C SER A 219 -14.77 1.72 -0.02
N HIS A 220 -14.11 1.40 -1.14
CA HIS A 220 -12.99 0.45 -1.20
C HIS A 220 -11.94 0.90 -2.22
N ALA A 221 -10.70 0.47 -2.07
CA ALA A 221 -9.70 0.53 -3.13
C ALA A 221 -8.75 -0.67 -3.09
N VAL A 222 -8.17 -0.99 -4.24
CA VAL A 222 -7.15 -2.03 -4.41
C VAL A 222 -6.03 -1.48 -5.26
N ALA A 223 -4.84 -1.34 -4.67
CA ALA A 223 -3.59 -1.07 -5.38
C ALA A 223 -2.84 -2.38 -5.60
N VAL A 224 -2.32 -2.60 -6.79
CA VAL A 224 -1.54 -3.78 -7.18
C VAL A 224 -0.18 -3.33 -7.67
N ILE A 225 0.85 -3.73 -6.95
CA ILE A 225 2.24 -3.40 -7.24
C ILE A 225 2.98 -4.72 -7.50
N ARG A 226 3.72 -4.79 -8.61
CA ARG A 226 4.49 -5.99 -8.93
C ARG A 226 5.61 -6.18 -7.92
N GLY A 227 5.67 -7.36 -7.31
CA GLY A 227 6.73 -7.74 -6.38
C GLY A 227 8.11 -7.78 -7.08
N GLU A 228 8.12 -7.98 -8.39
CA GLU A 228 9.31 -8.03 -9.24
C GLU A 228 9.99 -6.69 -9.50
N HIS A 229 9.37 -5.57 -9.14
CA HIS A 229 10.00 -4.27 -9.35
C HIS A 229 11.30 -4.14 -8.56
N PRO A 230 12.36 -3.55 -9.16
CA PRO A 230 13.51 -3.08 -8.40
C PRO A 230 13.11 -1.91 -7.48
N ASP A 231 14.00 -1.55 -6.56
CA ASP A 231 13.63 -0.73 -5.41
C ASP A 231 13.10 0.66 -5.80
N ARG A 232 13.70 1.43 -6.72
CA ARG A 232 13.20 2.79 -7.06
C ARG A 232 11.86 2.75 -7.78
N LEU A 233 11.69 1.85 -8.73
CA LEU A 233 10.45 1.68 -9.47
C LEU A 233 9.32 1.13 -8.58
N ARG A 234 9.63 0.27 -7.59
CA ARG A 234 8.62 -0.17 -6.62
C ARG A 234 8.15 1.00 -5.76
N ARG A 235 9.08 1.86 -5.36
CA ARG A 235 8.77 3.07 -4.57
C ARG A 235 7.92 4.07 -5.35
N SER A 236 8.19 4.29 -6.63
CA SER A 236 7.34 5.16 -7.46
C SER A 236 5.91 4.66 -7.51
N CYS A 237 5.71 3.37 -7.78
CA CYS A 237 4.40 2.74 -7.73
C CYS A 237 3.72 2.86 -6.35
N ILE A 238 4.46 2.69 -5.24
CA ILE A 238 3.86 2.91 -3.91
C ILE A 238 3.37 4.35 -3.76
N HIS A 239 4.15 5.33 -4.24
CA HIS A 239 3.81 6.73 -4.13
C HIS A 239 2.60 7.14 -4.97
N GLU A 240 2.59 6.69 -6.21
CA GLU A 240 1.54 6.93 -7.20
C GLU A 240 0.24 6.27 -6.79
N GLU A 241 0.23 4.95 -6.61
CA GLU A 241 -1.00 4.18 -6.42
C GLU A 241 -1.74 4.54 -5.13
N LEU A 242 -0.99 4.85 -4.07
CA LEU A 242 -1.62 5.30 -2.82
C LEU A 242 -2.21 6.69 -2.98
N ALA A 243 -1.58 7.61 -3.72
CA ALA A 243 -2.11 8.95 -3.91
C ALA A 243 -3.28 8.97 -4.90
N GLN A 244 -3.19 8.23 -6.00
CA GLN A 244 -4.30 8.03 -6.96
C GLN A 244 -5.48 7.36 -6.26
N GLY A 245 -5.23 6.36 -5.41
CA GLY A 245 -6.24 5.69 -4.57
C GLY A 245 -6.97 6.61 -3.58
N LEU A 246 -6.48 7.83 -3.33
CA LEU A 246 -7.17 8.85 -2.56
C LEU A 246 -8.13 9.72 -3.38
N GLY A 247 -8.07 9.67 -4.72
CA GLY A 247 -8.96 10.40 -5.63
C GLY A 247 -8.28 11.26 -6.68
N LEU A 248 -6.95 11.19 -6.81
CA LEU A 248 -6.18 11.78 -7.91
C LEU A 248 -6.06 10.77 -9.06
N ALA A 249 -7.19 10.32 -9.61
CA ALA A 249 -7.30 9.06 -10.35
C ALA A 249 -7.01 9.12 -11.86
N ASN A 250 -6.42 10.21 -12.35
CA ASN A 250 -6.08 10.37 -13.76
C ASN A 250 -4.71 11.03 -13.91
N ASP A 251 -4.03 10.70 -15.00
CA ASP A 251 -2.72 11.24 -15.32
C ASP A 251 -2.80 12.33 -16.39
N SER A 252 -1.80 13.22 -16.38
CA SER A 252 -1.69 14.32 -17.33
C SER A 252 -0.23 14.60 -17.67
N PRO A 253 0.18 14.41 -18.94
CA PRO A 253 1.54 14.71 -19.38
C PRO A 253 1.96 16.19 -19.18
N ALA A 254 1.00 17.09 -18.95
CA ALA A 254 1.26 18.49 -18.65
C ALA A 254 1.58 18.76 -17.17
N ALA A 255 1.37 17.79 -16.28
CA ALA A 255 1.57 17.94 -14.86
C ALA A 255 3.06 17.81 -14.47
N ARG A 256 3.88 18.83 -14.74
CA ARG A 256 5.28 18.86 -14.25
C ARG A 256 5.45 19.95 -13.19
N PRO A 257 6.06 19.67 -12.01
CA PRO A 257 6.50 18.37 -11.51
C PRO A 257 5.32 17.56 -10.93
N SER A 258 5.22 16.28 -11.24
CA SER A 258 4.18 15.40 -10.68
C SER A 258 4.63 13.95 -10.77
N ILE A 259 4.02 13.09 -9.95
CA ILE A 259 4.02 11.65 -10.18
C ILE A 259 2.87 11.20 -11.10
N PHE A 260 1.93 12.10 -11.42
CA PHE A 260 0.75 11.86 -12.26
C PHE A 260 0.94 12.34 -13.71
N ASN A 261 2.16 12.24 -14.26
CA ASN A 261 2.49 12.72 -15.60
C ASN A 261 2.99 11.63 -16.56
N ASP A 262 2.98 10.37 -16.13
CA ASP A 262 3.32 9.17 -16.90
C ASP A 262 4.68 9.22 -17.63
N ASP A 263 5.61 10.06 -17.18
CA ASP A 263 6.97 10.14 -17.76
C ASP A 263 8.08 9.61 -16.83
N GLU A 264 7.67 9.17 -15.64
CA GLU A 264 8.52 8.67 -14.56
C GLU A 264 9.66 9.62 -14.17
N GLU A 265 9.55 10.93 -14.44
CA GLU A 265 10.58 11.89 -14.03
C GLU A 265 10.77 11.86 -12.52
N PHE A 266 9.68 11.88 -11.75
CA PHE A 266 9.70 11.85 -10.30
C PHE A 266 9.24 10.49 -9.76
N ALA A 267 10.08 9.84 -8.95
CA ALA A 267 9.71 8.60 -8.28
C ALA A 267 8.96 8.81 -6.96
N LEU A 268 8.89 10.03 -6.42
CA LEU A 268 8.29 10.29 -5.12
C LEU A 268 7.38 11.51 -5.18
N LEU A 269 6.34 11.52 -4.33
CA LEU A 269 5.37 12.61 -4.20
C LEU A 269 6.06 13.98 -4.07
N THR A 270 5.75 14.88 -5.01
CA THR A 270 6.32 16.21 -5.13
C THR A 270 5.52 17.26 -4.32
N PRO A 271 6.05 18.47 -4.04
CA PRO A 271 5.30 19.54 -3.39
C PRO A 271 4.08 20.00 -4.21
N HIS A 272 4.13 19.86 -5.53
CA HIS A 272 2.98 20.09 -6.39
C HIS A 272 1.86 19.09 -6.07
N ASP A 273 2.18 17.81 -6.01
CA ASP A 273 1.22 16.74 -5.71
C ASP A 273 0.64 16.85 -4.30
N GLU A 274 1.46 17.30 -3.34
CA GLU A 274 0.99 17.63 -1.99
C GLU A 274 -0.09 18.71 -2.00
N LEU A 275 0.04 19.74 -2.85
CA LEU A 275 -1.00 20.76 -3.01
C LEU A 275 -2.26 20.17 -3.61
N LEU A 276 -2.15 19.27 -4.59
CA LEU A 276 -3.31 18.59 -5.18
C LEU A 276 -4.07 17.79 -4.12
N LEU A 277 -3.37 17.03 -3.28
CA LEU A 277 -3.99 16.28 -2.18
C LEU A 277 -4.65 17.19 -1.15
N ARG A 278 -4.01 18.31 -0.78
CA ARG A 278 -4.59 19.31 0.14
C ARG A 278 -5.84 19.95 -0.43
N ILE A 279 -5.84 20.29 -1.73
CA ILE A 279 -7.03 20.81 -2.42
C ILE A 279 -8.13 19.75 -2.43
N LEU A 280 -7.81 18.51 -2.82
CA LEU A 280 -8.77 17.41 -2.94
C LEU A 280 -9.53 17.19 -1.64
N TYR A 281 -8.87 17.36 -0.49
CA TYR A 281 -9.45 17.16 0.84
C TYR A 281 -9.85 18.45 1.58
N ASP A 282 -9.82 19.60 0.91
CA ASP A 282 -10.37 20.83 1.49
C ASP A 282 -11.89 20.65 1.70
N ARG A 283 -12.37 21.08 2.88
CA ARG A 283 -13.77 20.95 3.31
C ARG A 283 -14.77 21.66 2.38
N ARG A 284 -14.32 22.64 1.59
CA ARG A 284 -15.15 23.37 0.63
C ARG A 284 -15.51 22.53 -0.59
N LEU A 285 -14.65 21.58 -0.95
CA LEU A 285 -14.94 20.61 -2.00
C LEU A 285 -15.77 19.46 -1.44
N ARG A 286 -16.71 18.95 -2.23
CA ARG A 286 -17.58 17.82 -1.87
C ARG A 286 -17.58 16.76 -2.97
N PRO A 287 -17.63 15.47 -2.61
CA PRO A 287 -17.83 14.41 -3.59
C PRO A 287 -19.04 14.69 -4.49
N GLY A 288 -18.90 14.43 -5.79
CA GLY A 288 -19.96 14.61 -6.79
C GLY A 288 -19.93 15.94 -7.53
N MET A 289 -19.17 16.93 -7.05
CA MET A 289 -18.95 18.21 -7.74
C MET A 289 -18.34 17.99 -9.13
N ARG A 290 -18.82 18.75 -10.11
CA ARG A 290 -18.25 18.80 -11.47
C ARG A 290 -17.31 19.99 -11.61
N GLU A 291 -16.48 20.00 -12.65
CA GLU A 291 -15.54 21.08 -12.92
C GLU A 291 -16.14 22.50 -12.80
N PRO A 292 -17.30 22.84 -13.40
CA PRO A 292 -17.85 24.20 -13.29
C PRO A 292 -18.18 24.64 -11.86
N GLU A 293 -18.51 23.70 -10.98
CA GLU A 293 -18.81 23.97 -9.57
C GLU A 293 -17.52 24.01 -8.73
N ALA A 294 -16.60 23.08 -8.98
CA ALA A 294 -15.38 22.92 -8.21
C ALA A 294 -14.32 23.98 -8.54
N ARG A 295 -14.18 24.38 -9.82
CA ARG A 295 -13.06 25.21 -10.31
C ARG A 295 -12.91 26.55 -9.56
N PRO A 296 -13.97 27.36 -9.34
CA PRO A 296 -13.83 28.61 -8.57
C PRO A 296 -13.38 28.38 -7.11
N ILE A 297 -13.79 27.26 -6.52
CA ILE A 297 -13.40 26.86 -5.16
C ILE A 297 -11.92 26.46 -5.16
N ILE A 298 -11.49 25.65 -6.12
CA ILE A 298 -10.10 25.21 -6.31
C ILE A 298 -9.17 26.42 -6.48
N GLU A 299 -9.56 27.41 -7.28
CA GLU A 299 -8.78 28.64 -7.47
C GLU A 299 -8.58 29.42 -6.16
N THR A 300 -9.62 29.48 -5.34
CA THR A 300 -9.57 30.11 -4.01
C THR A 300 -8.62 29.35 -3.09
N ILE A 301 -8.79 28.02 -2.99
CA ILE A 301 -7.94 27.15 -2.16
C ILE A 301 -6.47 27.28 -2.59
N ALA A 302 -6.19 27.16 -3.90
CA ALA A 302 -4.82 27.24 -4.42
C ALA A 302 -4.16 28.59 -4.12
N THR A 303 -4.93 29.68 -4.13
CA THR A 303 -4.44 31.01 -3.74
C THR A 303 -4.03 31.05 -2.27
N GLU A 304 -4.86 30.54 -1.37
CA GLU A 304 -4.58 30.49 0.06
C GLU A 304 -3.37 29.60 0.38
N LEU A 305 -3.28 28.43 -0.26
CA LEU A 305 -2.19 27.48 -0.03
C LEU A 305 -0.84 27.96 -0.54
N MET A 306 -0.82 28.75 -1.61
CA MET A 306 0.42 29.25 -2.23
C MET A 306 0.77 30.69 -1.82
N GLY A 307 0.07 31.26 -0.83
CA GLY A 307 0.44 32.52 -0.19
C GLY A 307 0.00 33.80 -0.90
N GLY A 308 -1.17 33.82 -1.54
CA GLY A 308 -1.71 35.05 -2.14
C GLY A 308 -2.37 35.96 -1.11
N GLU A 309 -1.84 37.17 -0.93
CA GLU A 309 -2.57 38.31 -0.35
C GLU A 309 -3.93 38.48 -1.05
N SER A 310 -4.94 38.82 -0.25
CA SER A 310 -6.34 39.01 -0.65
C SER A 310 -6.55 40.10 -1.69
#